data_AF-A0A5C0DTI7-F1
#
_entry.id   AF-A0A5C0DTI7-F1
#
_cell.length_a   1.000
_cell.length_b   1.000
_cell.length_c   1.000
_cell.angle_alpha   90.00
_cell.angle_beta   90.00
_cell.angle_gamma   90.00
#
_symmetry.space_group_name_H-M   'P 1'
#
loop_
_entity.id
_entity.type
_entity.pdbx_description
1 polymer ?
#
loop_
_entity_poly.entity_id
_entity_poly.type
_entity_poly.pdbx_seq_one_letter_code
_entity_poly.pdbx_strand_id
1 'polypeptide(L)'
;MYLLDTNHCSLIFLKNQPVLDYIQEVGETDIATTIITVGELTYMAENSSYKEENLTRIEQFITDIRIYYVDDVTAKIYGQIKAGFIHMVKLTKKLLEMVRK
;
A
#
# COMPACT_ATOMS: atom_id res chain seq x y z
N MET A 1 9.24 8.46 -9.29
CA MET A 1 8.53 8.34 -8.00
C MET A 1 7.55 7.16 -8.04
N TYR A 2 7.82 6.13 -7.26
CA TYR A 2 7.00 4.94 -7.04
C TYR A 2 6.50 4.92 -5.60
N LEU A 3 5.22 4.60 -5.42
CA LEU A 3 4.59 4.48 -4.11
C LEU A 3 4.36 3.00 -3.79
N LEU A 4 5.10 2.48 -2.83
CA LEU A 4 5.06 1.07 -2.44
C LEU A 4 3.83 0.74 -1.62
N ASP A 5 3.18 -0.37 -1.96
CA ASP A 5 2.12 -0.98 -1.17
C ASP A 5 2.69 -1.93 -0.10
N THR A 6 1.78 -2.52 0.68
CA THR A 6 2.12 -3.44 1.78
C THR A 6 2.85 -4.69 1.30
N ASN A 7 2.54 -5.18 0.10
CA ASN A 7 3.19 -6.36 -0.47
C ASN A 7 4.64 -6.06 -0.85
N HIS A 8 4.89 -4.94 -1.53
CA HIS A 8 6.24 -4.55 -1.92
C HIS A 8 7.11 -4.23 -0.69
N CYS A 9 6.57 -3.53 0.31
CA CYS A 9 7.27 -3.33 1.58
C CYS A 9 7.61 -4.67 2.26
N SER A 10 6.68 -5.62 2.25
CA SER A 10 6.92 -6.97 2.81
C SER A 10 8.02 -7.72 2.05
N LEU A 11 8.08 -7.58 0.73
CA LEU A 11 9.14 -8.18 -0.10
C LEU A 11 10.52 -7.57 0.19
N ILE A 12 10.60 -6.28 0.54
CA ILE A 12 11.84 -5.65 1.01
C ILE A 12 12.31 -6.30 2.32
N PHE A 13 11.40 -6.50 3.29
CA PHE A 13 11.74 -7.15 4.57
C PHE A 13 12.19 -8.61 4.39
N LEU A 14 11.63 -9.29 3.41
CA LEU A 14 12.03 -10.64 3.00
C LEU A 14 13.30 -10.67 2.14
N LYS A 15 13.93 -9.52 1.88
CA LYS A 15 15.13 -9.36 1.05
C LYS A 15 14.96 -9.97 -0.35
N ASN A 16 13.80 -9.75 -0.96
CA ASN A 16 13.51 -10.23 -2.32
C ASN A 16 14.41 -9.52 -3.35
N GLN A 17 15.36 -10.26 -3.93
CA GLN A 17 16.39 -9.68 -4.80
C GLN A 17 15.82 -8.93 -6.02
N PRO A 18 14.83 -9.44 -6.77
CA PRO A 18 14.24 -8.71 -7.89
C PRO A 18 13.67 -7.33 -7.50
N VAL A 19 13.01 -7.23 -6.34
CA VAL A 19 12.49 -5.95 -5.84
C VAL A 19 13.62 -5.01 -5.45
N LEU A 20 14.66 -5.52 -4.75
CA LEU A 20 15.81 -4.72 -4.34
C LEU A 20 16.62 -4.20 -5.54
N ASP A 21 16.86 -5.04 -6.55
CA ASP A 21 17.56 -4.67 -7.77
C ASP A 21 16.81 -3.54 -8.51
N TYR A 22 15.48 -3.66 -8.61
CA TYR A 22 14.66 -2.64 -9.24
C TYR A 22 14.66 -1.32 -8.46
N ILE A 23 14.61 -1.38 -7.12
CA ILE A 23 14.74 -0.19 -6.26
C ILE A 23 16.08 0.50 -6.49
N GLN A 24 17.17 -0.27 -6.62
CA GLN A 24 18.49 0.26 -6.89
C GLN A 24 18.57 0.90 -8.30
N GLU A 25 17.91 0.32 -9.30
CA GLU A 25 17.85 0.85 -10.66
C GLU A 25 17.11 2.19 -10.73
N VAL A 26 15.94 2.30 -10.09
CA VAL A 26 15.13 3.53 -10.11
C VAL A 26 15.64 4.59 -9.13
N GLY A 27 16.41 4.18 -8.11
CA GLY A 27 16.97 5.04 -7.08
C GLY A 27 16.08 5.18 -5.85
N GLU A 28 16.68 5.07 -4.67
CA GLU A 28 15.98 5.12 -3.37
C GLU A 28 15.19 6.42 -3.15
N THR A 29 15.67 7.55 -3.68
CA THR A 29 15.00 8.85 -3.58
C THR A 29 13.68 8.93 -4.33
N ASP A 30 13.47 8.03 -5.29
CA ASP A 30 12.25 7.89 -6.07
C ASP A 30 11.29 6.84 -5.50
N ILE A 31 11.60 6.27 -4.34
CA ILE A 31 10.75 5.32 -3.62
C ILE A 31 10.10 6.01 -2.42
N ALA A 32 8.81 5.76 -2.23
CA ALA A 32 8.05 6.23 -1.08
C ALA A 32 6.99 5.21 -0.68
N THR A 33 6.41 5.35 0.51
CA THR A 33 5.18 4.63 0.89
C THR A 33 4.19 5.57 1.57
N THR A 34 3.07 5.06 2.06
CA THR A 34 2.03 5.84 2.73
C THR A 34 1.95 5.53 4.20
N ILE A 35 1.44 6.49 4.98
CA ILE A 35 1.12 6.25 6.39
C ILE A 35 0.08 5.12 6.59
N ILE A 36 -0.78 4.87 5.59
CA ILE A 36 -1.74 3.75 5.62
C ILE A 36 -0.99 2.42 5.55
N THR A 37 -0.04 2.30 4.61
CA THR A 37 0.81 1.12 4.48
C THR A 37 1.64 0.87 5.74
N VAL A 38 2.15 1.92 6.38
CA VAL A 38 2.82 1.79 7.69
C VAL A 38 1.87 1.18 8.73
N GLY A 39 0.63 1.67 8.83
CA GLY A 39 -0.38 1.11 9.73
C GLY A 39 -0.68 -0.37 9.46
N GLU A 40 -0.77 -0.76 8.19
CA GLU A 40 -0.97 -2.17 7.81
C GLU A 40 0.24 -3.05 8.19
N LEU A 41 1.46 -2.58 7.96
CA LEU A 41 2.69 -3.29 8.36
C LEU A 41 2.75 -3.45 9.88
N THR A 42 2.46 -2.40 10.65
CA THR A 42 2.41 -2.44 12.11
C THR A 42 1.36 -3.43 12.60
N TYR A 43 0.15 -3.42 12.02
CA TYR A 43 -0.88 -4.41 12.33
C TYR A 43 -0.39 -5.84 12.10
N MET A 44 0.31 -6.11 11.00
CA MET A 44 0.86 -7.45 10.72
C MET A 44 1.96 -7.84 11.72
N ALA A 45 2.83 -6.91 12.10
CA ALA A 45 3.86 -7.15 13.11
C ALA A 45 3.24 -7.47 14.49
N GLU A 46 2.23 -6.72 14.91
CA GLU A 46 1.47 -6.95 16.15
C GLU A 46 0.85 -8.36 16.22
N ASN A 47 0.44 -8.91 15.08
CA ASN A 47 -0.16 -10.25 14.98
C ASN A 47 0.86 -11.36 14.64
N SER A 48 2.15 -11.04 14.59
CA SER A 48 3.20 -12.00 14.23
C SER A 48 3.81 -12.71 15.44
N SER A 49 4.37 -13.90 15.23
CA SER A 49 5.14 -14.62 16.27
C SER A 49 6.44 -13.90 16.66
N TYR A 50 6.90 -12.95 15.84
CA TYR A 50 8.13 -12.17 16.03
C TYR A 50 7.82 -10.67 16.19
N LYS A 51 6.83 -10.35 17.02
CA LYS A 51 6.30 -8.98 17.18
C LYS A 51 7.39 -7.91 17.36
N GLU A 52 8.21 -8.03 18.40
CA GLU A 52 9.21 -7.00 18.75
C GLU A 52 10.26 -6.80 17.64
N GLU A 53 10.72 -7.90 17.03
CA GLU A 53 11.67 -7.88 15.91
C GLU A 53 11.07 -7.19 14.69
N ASN A 54 9.81 -7.50 14.36
CA ASN A 54 9.12 -6.93 13.22
C ASN A 54 8.77 -5.46 13.43
N LEU A 55 8.38 -5.05 14.63
CA LEU A 55 8.17 -3.64 14.98
C LEU A 55 9.48 -2.85 14.83
N THR A 56 10.58 -3.38 15.34
CA THR A 56 11.91 -2.74 15.20
C THR A 56 12.30 -2.57 13.73
N ARG A 57 12.07 -3.58 12.89
CA ARG A 57 12.32 -3.49 11.44
C ARG A 57 11.47 -2.43 10.76
N ILE A 58 10.20 -2.31 11.14
CA ILE A 58 9.30 -1.29 10.59
C ILE A 58 9.77 0.10 11.01
N GLU A 59 10.18 0.30 12.26
CA GLU A 59 10.73 1.57 12.74
C GLU A 59 11.95 2.01 11.95
N GLN A 60 12.89 1.10 11.68
CA GLN A 60 14.05 1.37 10.83
C GLN A 60 13.65 1.68 9.39
N PHE A 61 12.68 0.95 8.86
CA PHE A 61 12.20 1.18 7.49
C PHE A 61 11.59 2.57 7.32
N ILE A 62 10.79 3.04 8.27
CA ILE A 62 10.14 4.36 8.17
C ILE A 62 11.11 5.53 8.37
N THR A 63 12.31 5.33 8.93
CA THR A 63 13.34 6.38 8.98
C THR A 63 14.04 6.56 7.63
N ASP A 64 14.08 5.50 6.82
CA ASP A 64 14.90 5.45 5.60
C ASP A 64 14.08 5.73 4.33
N ILE A 65 12.75 5.59 4.39
CA ILE A 65 11.84 5.81 3.25
C ILE A 65 11.00 7.07 3.42
N ARG A 66 10.70 7.76 2.32
CA ARG A 66 9.73 8.86 2.33
C ARG A 66 8.31 8.36 2.62
N ILE A 67 7.65 8.97 3.60
CA ILE A 67 6.24 8.69 3.95
C ILE A 67 5.34 9.82 3.46
N TYR A 68 4.34 9.47 2.65
CA TYR A 68 3.23 10.38 2.32
C TYR A 68 2.06 10.19 3.29
N TYR A 69 1.60 11.31 3.85
CA TYR A 69 0.44 11.36 4.74
C TYR A 69 -0.84 11.60 3.95
N VAL A 70 -1.97 11.22 4.57
CA VAL A 70 -3.29 11.52 4.03
C VAL A 70 -3.75 12.88 4.57
N ASP A 71 -4.07 13.78 3.66
CA ASP A 71 -4.63 15.10 3.93
C ASP A 71 -6.04 15.24 3.32
N ASP A 72 -6.60 16.45 3.39
CA ASP A 72 -7.94 16.72 2.86
C ASP A 72 -8.01 16.59 1.34
N VAL A 73 -6.93 16.90 0.63
CA VAL A 73 -6.81 16.74 -0.82
C VAL A 73 -6.87 15.25 -1.18
N THR A 74 -6.05 14.44 -0.52
CA THR A 74 -6.01 12.98 -0.70
C THR A 74 -7.37 12.35 -0.40
N ALA A 75 -8.02 12.78 0.70
CA ALA A 75 -9.33 12.29 1.08
C ALA A 75 -10.41 12.62 0.04
N LYS A 76 -10.40 13.83 -0.55
CA LYS A 76 -11.32 14.23 -1.62
C LYS A 76 -11.13 13.38 -2.88
N ILE A 77 -9.89 13.19 -3.33
CA ILE A 77 -9.57 12.38 -4.51
C ILE A 77 -10.01 10.92 -4.28
N TYR A 78 -9.70 10.35 -3.11
CA TYR A 78 -10.14 9.01 -2.75
C TYR A 78 -11.67 8.88 -2.82
N GLY A 79 -12.41 9.85 -2.29
CA GLY A 79 -13.87 9.86 -2.34
C GLY A 79 -14.42 9.81 -3.77
N GLN A 80 -13.82 10.57 -4.68
CA GLN A 80 -14.20 10.60 -6.09
C GLN A 80 -13.93 9.25 -6.78
N ILE A 81 -12.73 8.68 -6.58
CA ILE A 81 -12.35 7.37 -7.14
C ILE A 81 -13.31 6.29 -6.65
N LYS A 82 -13.57 6.25 -5.34
CA LYS A 82 -14.45 5.26 -4.71
C LYS A 82 -15.89 5.37 -5.21
N ALA A 83 -16.40 6.59 -5.35
CA ALA A 83 -17.74 6.82 -5.91
C ALA A 83 -17.85 6.28 -7.35
N GLY A 84 -16.85 6.56 -8.18
CA GLY A 84 -16.77 6.03 -9.55
C GLY A 84 -16.77 4.50 -9.59
N PHE A 85 -15.93 3.86 -8.76
CA PHE A 85 -15.87 2.40 -8.69
C PHE A 85 -17.19 1.76 -8.23
N ILE A 86 -17.81 2.29 -7.16
CA ILE A 86 -19.09 1.78 -6.66
C ILE A 86 -20.20 1.94 -7.71
N HIS A 87 -20.21 3.05 -8.45
CA HIS A 87 -21.18 3.27 -9.52
C HIS A 87 -21.01 2.22 -10.62
N MET A 88 -19.78 1.98 -11.06
CA MET A 88 -19.46 0.95 -12.06
C MET A 88 -19.94 -0.43 -11.62
N VAL A 89 -19.62 -0.85 -10.39
CA VAL A 89 -20.03 -2.16 -9.84
C VAL A 89 -21.56 -2.31 -9.81
N LYS A 90 -22.29 -1.25 -9.46
CA LYS A 90 -23.77 -1.26 -9.47
C LYS A 90 -24.32 -1.45 -10.88
N LEU A 91 -23.75 -0.75 -11.88
CA LEU A 91 -24.14 -0.91 -13.29
C LEU A 91 -23.88 -2.35 -13.77
N THR A 92 -22.71 -2.91 -13.47
CA THR A 92 -22.37 -4.29 -13.85
C THR A 92 -23.32 -5.31 -13.24
N LYS A 93 -23.69 -5.16 -11.96
CA LYS A 93 -24.68 -6.03 -11.31
C LYS A 93 -26.05 -5.93 -11.98
N LYS A 94 -26.53 -4.71 -12.27
CA LYS A 94 -27.81 -4.48 -12.94
C LYS A 94 -27.84 -5.12 -14.35
N LEU A 95 -26.75 -5.01 -15.10
CA LEU A 95 -26.62 -5.65 -16.41
C LEU A 95 -26.67 -7.18 -16.30
N LEU A 96 -25.96 -7.77 -15.34
CA LEU A 96 -25.98 -9.21 -15.10
C LEU A 96 -27.38 -9.72 -14.71
N GLU A 97 -28.15 -8.94 -13.95
CA GLU A 97 -29.55 -9.25 -13.62
C GLU A 97 -30.47 -9.19 -14.84
N MET A 98 -30.22 -8.26 -15.78
CA MET A 98 -30.98 -8.14 -17.02
C MET A 98 -30.70 -9.28 -18.01
N VAL A 99 -29.47 -9.78 -18.07
CA VAL A 99 -29.08 -10.89 -18.97
C VAL A 99 -29.50 -12.26 -18.41
N ARG A 100 -29.76 -12.37 -17.10
CA ARG A 100 -30.24 -13.60 -16.45
C ARG A 100 -31.76 -13.82 -16.57
N LYS A 101 -32.51 -12.87 -17.13
CA LYS A 101 -33.94 -13.00 -17.46
C LYS A 101 -34.11 -13.35 -18.92
#